data_AF-A0A1C6D8W7-F1
#
_entry.id   AF-A0A1C6D8W7-F1
#
_cell.length_a   1.000
_cell.length_b   1.000
_cell.length_c   1.000
_cell.angle_alpha   90.00
_cell.angle_beta   90.00
_cell.angle_gamma   90.00
#
_symmetry.space_group_name_H-M   'P 1'
#
loop_
_entity.id
_entity.type
_entity.pdbx_description
1 polymer ?
#
loop_
_entity_poly.entity_id
_entity_poly.type
_entity_poly.pdbx_seq_one_letter_code
_entity_poly.pdbx_strand_id
1 'polypeptide(L)'
;MKRIYVGALLCAILSLGLLTGCDQGVARSLGGDMTLELEPGQKLEMITWKDDSLWYLTRPMQDGEAPETHTFQQSSEFGVFEGTVTIIESAEE
;
A
#
# COMPACT_ATOMS: atom_id res chain seq x y z
N MET A 1 39.26 -20.13 -25.92
CA MET A 1 38.72 -18.76 -25.89
C MET A 1 37.25 -18.67 -26.30
N LYS A 2 36.82 -19.20 -27.46
CA LYS A 2 35.40 -19.17 -27.92
C LYS A 2 34.36 -19.69 -26.91
N ARG A 3 34.67 -20.76 -26.18
CA ARG A 3 33.78 -21.35 -25.15
C ARG A 3 33.57 -20.46 -23.91
N ILE A 4 34.55 -19.63 -23.59
CA ILE A 4 34.50 -18.71 -22.43
C ILE A 4 33.58 -17.52 -22.76
N TYR A 5 33.65 -17.02 -24.00
CA TYR A 5 32.74 -15.97 -24.48
C TYR A 5 31.29 -16.43 -24.58
N VAL A 6 31.04 -17.69 -24.96
CA VAL A 6 29.68 -18.26 -24.98
C VAL A 6 29.11 -18.39 -23.56
N GLY A 7 29.92 -18.83 -22.59
CA GLY A 7 29.50 -18.87 -21.19
C GLY A 7 29.23 -17.49 -20.59
N ALA A 8 30.08 -16.51 -20.90
CA ALA A 8 29.90 -15.13 -20.45
C ALA A 8 28.65 -14.47 -21.05
N LEU A 9 28.35 -14.74 -22.34
CA LEU A 9 27.15 -14.23 -23.00
C LEU A 9 25.87 -14.85 -22.41
N LEU A 10 25.89 -16.15 -22.08
CA LEU A 10 24.74 -16.84 -21.49
C LEU A 10 24.43 -16.33 -20.07
N CYS A 11 25.46 -16.06 -19.26
CA CYS A 11 25.30 -15.45 -17.93
C CYS A 11 24.76 -14.00 -18.00
N ALA A 12 25.15 -13.22 -19.02
CA ALA A 12 24.65 -11.87 -19.22
C ALA A 12 23.16 -11.84 -19.63
N ILE A 13 22.68 -12.83 -20.40
CA ILE A 13 21.28 -12.93 -20.81
C ILE A 13 20.39 -13.44 -19.65
N LEU A 14 20.90 -14.36 -18.82
CA LEU A 14 20.18 -14.83 -17.63
C LEU A 14 20.00 -13.75 -16.56
N SER A 15 20.92 -12.79 -16.48
CA SER A 15 20.85 -11.68 -15.50
C SER A 15 19.91 -10.56 -15.92
N LEU A 16 19.58 -10.44 -17.22
CA LEU A 16 18.57 -9.48 -17.70
C LEU A 16 17.12 -9.97 -17.48
N GLY A 17 16.88 -11.27 -17.35
CA GLY A 17 15.54 -11.85 -17.11
C GLY A 17 15.02 -11.72 -15.68
N LEU A 18 15.86 -11.29 -14.73
CA LEU A 18 15.49 -11.08 -13.33
C LEU A 18 14.95 -9.67 -13.04
N LEU A 19 14.95 -8.76 -14.03
CA LEU A 19 14.52 -7.38 -13.86
C LEU A 19 13.10 -7.09 -14.37
N THR A 20 12.41 -8.08 -14.98
CA THR A 20 11.04 -7.91 -15.52
C THR A 20 9.96 -8.55 -14.64
N GLY A 21 10.27 -8.77 -13.35
CA GLY A 21 9.40 -9.51 -12.42
C GLY A 21 8.93 -8.72 -11.19
N CYS A 22 8.90 -7.38 -11.25
CA CYS A 22 8.43 -6.54 -10.14
C CYS A 22 7.31 -5.61 -10.58
N ASP A 23 6.24 -6.18 -11.12
CA ASP A 23 4.93 -5.53 -11.14
C ASP A 23 4.04 -6.30 -10.16
N GLN A 24 3.46 -5.60 -9.18
CA GLN A 24 2.51 -6.08 -8.14
C GLN A 24 3.02 -6.83 -6.89
N GLY A 25 4.33 -6.79 -6.57
CA GLY A 25 4.88 -7.42 -5.36
C GLY A 25 5.09 -6.53 -4.12
N VAL A 26 4.78 -5.23 -4.19
CA VAL A 26 5.20 -4.22 -3.18
C VAL A 26 4.04 -3.81 -2.25
N ALA A 27 3.15 -4.75 -1.94
CA ALA A 27 2.16 -4.61 -0.88
C ALA A 27 2.51 -5.46 0.36
N ARG A 28 3.76 -5.94 0.44
CA ARG A 28 4.34 -6.55 1.66
C ARG A 28 5.52 -5.76 2.25
N SER A 29 5.79 -4.57 1.71
CA SER A 29 6.64 -3.54 2.32
C SER A 29 5.83 -2.41 2.96
N LEU A 30 4.56 -2.68 3.30
CA LEU A 30 3.59 -1.71 3.83
C LEU A 30 3.85 -1.36 5.32
N GLY A 31 5.11 -1.09 5.64
CA GLY A 31 5.49 -0.14 6.68
C GLY A 31 5.84 1.19 6.00
N GLY A 32 4.87 1.76 5.29
CA GLY A 32 5.05 2.95 4.46
C GLY A 32 3.74 3.69 4.29
N ASP A 33 3.82 5.02 4.17
CA ASP A 33 2.65 5.87 4.13
C ASP A 33 1.77 5.55 2.91
N MET A 34 0.46 5.39 3.11
CA MET A 34 -0.51 5.16 2.05
C MET A 34 -1.72 6.08 2.17
N THR A 35 -2.42 6.30 1.07
CA THR A 35 -3.69 7.05 1.04
C THR A 35 -4.82 6.11 0.64
N LEU A 36 -5.93 6.16 1.38
CA LEU A 36 -7.16 5.43 1.13
C LEU A 36 -8.28 6.44 0.87
N GLU A 37 -8.75 6.52 -0.36
CA GLU A 37 -9.96 7.28 -0.69
C GLU A 37 -11.17 6.36 -0.52
N LEU A 38 -12.13 6.77 0.30
CA LEU A 38 -13.38 6.02 0.46
C LEU A 38 -14.32 6.30 -0.70
N GLU A 39 -15.23 5.36 -0.96
CA GLU A 39 -16.33 5.59 -1.88
C GLU A 39 -17.13 6.83 -1.46
N PRO A 40 -17.61 7.66 -2.42
CA PRO A 40 -18.41 8.83 -2.12
C PRO A 40 -19.62 8.50 -1.24
N GLY A 41 -19.95 9.40 -0.31
CA GLY A 41 -21.06 9.21 0.62
C GLY A 41 -20.77 8.18 1.72
N GLN A 42 -19.52 7.78 1.94
CA GLN A 42 -19.12 6.95 3.07
C GLN A 42 -18.35 7.74 4.14
N LYS A 43 -18.57 7.38 5.41
CA LYS A 43 -17.84 7.84 6.60
C LYS A 43 -17.02 6.69 7.17
N LEU A 44 -15.79 6.98 7.59
CA LEU A 44 -14.97 6.00 8.31
C LEU A 44 -15.47 5.88 9.76
N GLU A 45 -15.72 4.65 10.23
CA GLU A 45 -16.02 4.39 11.64
C GLU A 45 -14.83 3.77 12.38
N MET A 46 -14.18 2.81 11.76
CA MET A 46 -13.06 2.08 12.37
C MET A 46 -12.11 1.58 11.30
N ILE A 47 -10.82 1.55 11.63
CA ILE A 47 -9.77 1.00 10.79
C ILE A 47 -8.77 0.23 11.67
N THR A 48 -8.28 -0.90 11.18
CA THR A 48 -7.30 -1.73 11.89
C THR A 48 -6.50 -2.61 10.93
N TRP A 49 -5.32 -3.03 11.38
CA TRP A 49 -4.53 -4.05 10.71
C TRP A 49 -4.86 -5.43 11.29
N LYS A 50 -5.05 -6.40 10.41
CA LYS A 50 -5.15 -7.81 10.76
C LYS A 50 -4.23 -8.61 9.84
N ASP A 51 -3.16 -9.14 10.42
CA ASP A 51 -2.05 -9.75 9.68
C ASP A 51 -1.51 -8.78 8.62
N ASP A 52 -1.48 -9.20 7.35
CA ASP A 52 -1.04 -8.38 6.21
C ASP A 52 -2.20 -7.60 5.55
N SER A 53 -3.38 -7.55 6.16
CA SER A 53 -4.59 -6.96 5.57
C SER A 53 -5.10 -5.76 6.37
N LEU A 54 -5.43 -4.69 5.67
CA LEU A 54 -6.12 -3.53 6.24
C LEU A 54 -7.63 -3.79 6.24
N TRP A 55 -8.26 -3.69 7.41
CA TRP A 55 -9.69 -3.82 7.59
C TRP A 55 -10.25 -2.49 8.03
N TYR A 56 -11.36 -2.07 7.41
CA TYR A 56 -12.04 -0.84 7.76
C TYR A 56 -13.55 -1.03 7.69
N LEU A 57 -14.23 -0.38 8.63
CA LEU A 57 -15.68 -0.30 8.71
C LEU A 57 -16.08 1.10 8.28
N THR A 58 -17.01 1.16 7.33
CA THR A 58 -17.64 2.40 6.91
C THR A 58 -19.13 2.36 7.20
N ARG A 59 -19.74 3.55 7.22
CA ARG A 59 -21.18 3.72 7.18
C ARG A 59 -21.55 4.75 6.11
N PRO A 60 -22.81 4.78 5.65
CA PRO A 60 -23.31 5.89 4.86
C PRO A 60 -23.18 7.22 5.61
N MET A 61 -22.82 8.26 4.86
CA MET A 61 -22.81 9.65 5.29
C MET A 61 -24.26 10.12 5.44
N GLN A 62 -24.54 10.84 6.52
CA GLN A 62 -25.88 11.37 6.81
C GLN A 62 -26.03 12.79 6.27
N ASP A 63 -27.28 13.21 6.05
CA ASP A 63 -27.59 14.56 5.58
C ASP A 63 -27.00 15.64 6.50
N GLY A 64 -26.21 16.53 5.91
CA GLY A 64 -25.56 17.64 6.62
C GLY A 64 -24.22 17.30 7.28
N GLU A 65 -23.75 16.05 7.18
CA GLU A 65 -22.37 15.71 7.56
C GLU A 65 -21.38 16.17 6.48
N ALA A 66 -20.24 16.71 6.92
CA ALA A 66 -19.14 17.06 6.03
C ALA A 66 -18.15 15.89 5.93
N PRO A 67 -17.50 15.68 4.77
CA PRO A 67 -16.41 14.72 4.64
C PRO A 67 -15.21 15.13 5.53
N GLU A 68 -14.53 14.14 6.09
CA GLU A 68 -13.34 14.29 6.92
C GLU A 68 -12.10 13.62 6.31
N THR A 69 -10.92 14.00 6.78
CA THR A 69 -9.66 13.31 6.51
C THR A 69 -9.10 12.79 7.82
N HIS A 70 -8.84 11.48 7.87
CA HIS A 70 -8.33 10.79 9.06
C HIS A 70 -6.90 10.34 8.84
N THR A 71 -6.15 10.25 9.93
CA THR A 71 -4.79 9.70 9.92
C THR A 71 -4.73 8.52 10.87
N PHE A 72 -4.48 7.33 10.32
CA PHE A 72 -4.30 6.10 11.09
C PHE A 72 -2.82 5.74 11.12
N GLN A 73 -2.22 5.66 12.30
CA GLN A 73 -0.77 5.52 12.46
C GLN A 73 -0.43 4.25 13.23
N GLN A 74 0.57 3.52 12.72
CA GLN A 74 1.19 2.41 13.44
C GLN A 74 2.23 2.96 14.41
N SER A 75 2.02 2.73 15.70
CA SER A 75 3.05 2.95 16.74
C SER A 75 3.86 1.67 16.96
N SER A 76 5.19 1.80 17.05
CA SER A 76 6.06 0.73 17.55
C SER A 76 6.41 0.98 19.03
N GLU A 77 6.75 -0.08 19.76
CA GLU A 77 7.20 0.03 21.16
C GLU A 77 8.48 0.86 21.32
N PHE A 78 9.27 0.99 20.25
CA PHE A 78 10.51 1.79 20.23
C PHE A 78 10.28 3.24 19.81
N GLY A 79 9.02 3.67 19.64
CA GLY A 79 8.67 5.05 19.28
C GLY A 79 8.99 5.44 17.84
N VAL A 80 9.40 4.48 17.01
CA VAL A 80 9.59 4.68 15.57
C VAL A 80 8.24 4.41 14.89
N PHE A 81 7.68 5.40 14.20
CA PHE A 81 6.46 5.20 13.42
C PHE A 81 6.76 4.31 12.22
N GLU A 82 6.01 3.22 12.08
CA GLU A 82 6.27 2.21 11.06
C GLU A 82 5.34 2.33 9.85
N GLY A 83 4.24 3.11 9.93
CA GLY A 83 3.40 3.40 8.77
C GLY A 83 2.22 4.33 9.07
N THR A 84 1.84 5.14 8.10
CA THR A 84 0.66 6.03 8.16
C THR A 84 -0.34 5.67 7.06
N VAL A 85 -1.63 5.64 7.38
CA VAL A 85 -2.71 5.62 6.39
C VAL A 85 -3.47 6.94 6.49
N THR A 86 -3.48 7.71 5.42
CA THR A 86 -4.34 8.90 5.29
C THR A 86 -5.64 8.48 4.62
N ILE A 87 -6.78 8.62 5.30
CA ILE A 87 -8.09 8.25 4.79
C ILE A 87 -8.83 9.53 4.40
N ILE A 88 -9.34 9.59 3.17
CA ILE A 88 -10.05 10.75 2.64
C ILE A 88 -11.51 10.36 2.34
N GLU A 89 -12.44 11.02 3.01
CA GLU A 89 -13.88 10.91 2.73
C GLU A 89 -14.30 11.92 1.64
N SER A 90 -15.36 11.60 0.90
CA SER A 90 -15.96 12.50 -0.09
C SER A 90 -17.49 12.43 -0.01
N ALA A 91 -18.17 13.53 -0.34
CA ALA A 91 -19.63 13.56 -0.41
C ALA A 91 -20.13 12.87 -1.69
N GLU A 92 -21.33 12.29 -1.65
CA GLU A 92 -22.01 11.78 -2.85
C GLU A 92 -22.46 12.97 -3.73
N GLU A 93 -22.24 12.89 -5.05
CA GLU A 93 -22.63 13.94 -6.02
C GLU A 93 -24.12 13.95 -6.35
#